data_AF-A0A6G2FYW4-F1
#
_entry.id   AF-A0A6G2FYW4-F1
#
_cell.length_a   1.000
_cell.length_b   1.000
_cell.length_c   1.000
_cell.angle_alpha   90.00
_cell.angle_beta   90.00
_cell.angle_gamma   90.00
#
_symmetry.space_group_name_H-M   'P 1'
#
loop_
_entity.id
_entity.type
_entity.pdbx_description
1 polymer ?
#
loop_
_entity_poly.entity_id
_entity_poly.type
_entity_poly.pdbx_seq_one_letter_code
_entity_poly.pdbx_strand_id
1 'polypeptide(L)'
;MSVVLQSLQPVAAFRSIPLFPGLPGGPELLVLFLILVLVGIAPALFVYYDAERNRVPNRLAWTAATFLAGLVGNLVGAGIVLVLYLVVARR
;
A
#
# COMPACT_ATOMS: atom_id res chain seq x y z
N MET A 1 47.13 -39.70 9.75
CA MET A 1 45.90 -39.60 10.57
C MET A 1 45.48 -38.13 10.65
N SER A 2 45.20 -37.51 9.51
CA SER A 2 44.98 -36.05 9.39
C SER A 2 43.98 -35.67 8.29
N VAL A 3 43.47 -36.65 7.53
CA VAL A 3 42.56 -36.43 6.39
C VAL A 3 41.08 -36.40 6.83
N VAL A 4 40.77 -36.81 8.06
CA VAL A 4 39.39 -37.00 8.55
C VAL A 4 38.75 -35.70 9.09
N LEU A 5 39.51 -34.60 9.24
CA LEU A 5 39.01 -33.35 9.83
C LEU A 5 38.39 -32.36 8.81
N GLN A 6 38.41 -32.65 7.51
CA GLN A 6 37.79 -31.77 6.50
C GLN A 6 36.28 -32.01 6.28
N SER A 7 35.69 -33.04 6.90
CA SER A 7 34.29 -33.43 6.67
C SER A 7 33.27 -32.81 7.63
N LEU A 8 33.67 -31.90 8.53
CA LEU A 8 32.80 -31.29 9.54
C LEU A 8 32.61 -29.78 9.34
N GLN A 9 32.17 -29.37 8.15
CA GLN A 9 31.61 -28.03 7.95
C GLN A 9 30.11 -28.16 7.63
N PRO A 10 29.22 -28.31 8.63
CA PRO A 10 27.80 -28.13 8.40
C PRO A 10 27.52 -26.63 8.47
N VAL A 11 27.82 -25.90 7.41
CA VAL A 11 27.20 -24.59 7.23
C VAL A 11 26.64 -24.58 5.83
N ALA A 12 25.44 -25.17 5.72
CA ALA A 12 24.49 -24.74 4.72
C ALA A 12 24.41 -23.21 4.87
N ALA A 13 25.17 -22.50 4.03
CA ALA A 13 25.06 -21.07 3.92
C ALA A 13 23.63 -20.83 3.44
N PHE A 14 22.74 -20.50 4.38
CA PHE A 14 21.45 -19.92 4.05
C PHE A 14 21.80 -18.66 3.26
N ARG A 15 21.81 -18.79 1.93
CA ARG A 15 22.05 -17.68 1.03
C ARG A 15 20.84 -16.79 1.19
N SER A 16 20.93 -15.81 2.09
CA SER A 16 19.93 -14.78 2.26
C SER A 16 19.93 -13.94 0.99
N ILE A 17 19.11 -14.35 0.03
CA ILE A 17 18.81 -13.53 -1.14
C ILE A 17 18.01 -12.35 -0.58
N PRO A 18 18.54 -11.11 -0.65
CA PRO A 18 17.83 -9.97 -0.11
C PRO A 18 16.51 -9.82 -0.86
N LEU A 19 15.40 -9.77 -0.13
CA LEU A 19 14.06 -9.58 -0.70
C LEU A 19 13.96 -8.27 -1.50
N PHE A 20 14.76 -7.28 -1.10
CA PHE A 20 14.90 -5.98 -1.78
C PHE A 20 16.38 -5.68 -1.99
N PRO A 21 16.94 -5.94 -3.20
CA PRO A 21 18.29 -5.52 -3.53
C PRO A 21 18.37 -3.99 -3.54
N GLY A 22 19.43 -3.44 -2.91
CA GLY A 22 19.75 -2.03 -2.68
C GLY A 22 18.87 -0.97 -3.35
N LEU A 23 17.62 -0.81 -2.90
CA LEU A 23 16.77 0.29 -3.28
C LEU A 23 17.32 1.58 -2.61
N PRO A 24 17.44 2.69 -3.34
CA PRO A 24 17.80 3.97 -2.73
C PRO A 24 16.77 4.31 -1.65
N GLY A 25 17.24 4.52 -0.41
CA GLY A 25 16.39 4.74 0.77
C GLY A 25 15.85 3.47 1.46
N GLY A 26 16.22 2.29 0.97
CA GLY A 26 15.92 1.00 1.63
C GLY A 26 14.48 0.50 1.44
N PRO A 27 14.18 -0.71 1.95
CA PRO A 27 12.82 -1.28 1.93
C PRO A 27 11.79 -0.42 2.70
N GLU A 28 12.23 0.48 3.57
CA GLU A 28 11.39 1.39 4.33
C GLU A 28 10.57 2.32 3.42
N LEU A 29 11.18 2.86 2.34
CA LEU A 29 10.46 3.69 1.37
C LEU A 29 9.41 2.91 0.60
N LEU A 30 9.68 1.64 0.29
CA LEU A 30 8.70 0.78 -0.35
C LEU A 30 7.49 0.55 0.55
N VAL A 31 7.71 0.31 1.84
CA VAL A 31 6.63 0.14 2.82
C VAL A 31 5.81 1.43 2.96
N LEU A 32 6.46 2.58 3.10
CA LEU A 32 5.77 3.87 3.17
C LEU A 32 4.97 4.16 1.89
N PHE A 33 5.53 3.86 0.72
CA PHE A 33 4.82 3.98 -0.54
C PHE A 33 3.60 3.06 -0.60
N LEU A 34 3.73 1.80 -0.16
CA LEU A 34 2.62 0.86 -0.10
C LEU A 34 1.49 1.36 0.80
N ILE A 35 1.83 1.92 1.97
CA ILE A 35 0.87 2.50 2.90
C ILE A 35 0.15 3.68 2.24
N LEU A 36 0.88 4.60 1.61
CA LEU A 36 0.29 5.73 0.89
C LEU A 36 -0.68 5.26 -0.20
N VAL A 37 -0.28 4.25 -0.98
CA VAL A 37 -1.11 3.68 -2.03
C VAL A 37 -2.37 3.06 -1.44
N LEU A 38 -2.23 2.23 -0.41
CA LEU A 38 -3.35 1.46 0.15
C LEU A 38 -4.37 2.37 0.86
N VAL A 39 -3.88 3.40 1.55
CA VAL A 39 -4.69 4.24 2.43
C VAL A 39 -5.23 5.49 1.72
N GLY A 40 -4.47 6.06 0.80
CA GLY A 40 -4.87 7.26 0.06
C GLY A 40 -5.35 6.95 -1.36
N ILE A 41 -4.46 6.38 -2.17
CA ILE A 41 -4.65 6.30 -3.63
C ILE A 41 -5.73 5.28 -4.00
N ALA A 42 -5.67 4.07 -3.45
CA ALA A 42 -6.60 2.98 -3.75
C ALA A 42 -8.07 3.35 -3.48
N PRO A 43 -8.46 3.85 -2.28
CA PRO A 43 -9.84 4.25 -2.03
C PRO A 43 -10.27 5.46 -2.87
N ALA A 44 -9.36 6.41 -3.13
CA ALA A 44 -9.66 7.54 -4.00
C ALA A 44 -9.95 7.11 -5.45
N LEU A 45 -9.12 6.21 -6.02
CA LEU A 45 -9.35 5.66 -7.35
C LEU A 45 -10.65 4.84 -7.41
N PHE A 46 -10.95 4.08 -6.36
CA PHE A 46 -12.24 3.39 -6.26
C PHE A 46 -13.41 4.37 -6.36
N VAL A 47 -13.39 5.45 -5.59
CA VAL A 47 -14.42 6.49 -5.64
C VAL A 47 -14.49 7.15 -7.01
N TYR A 48 -13.36 7.43 -7.66
CA TYR A 48 -13.33 8.01 -9.00
C TYR A 48 -14.03 7.14 -10.04
N TYR A 49 -13.66 5.85 -10.11
CA TYR A 49 -14.24 4.93 -11.08
C TYR A 49 -15.70 4.58 -10.77
N ASP A 50 -16.07 4.47 -9.49
CA ASP A 50 -17.45 4.24 -9.10
C ASP A 50 -18.33 5.47 -9.39
N ALA A 51 -17.82 6.68 -9.16
CA ALA A 51 -18.53 7.92 -9.45
C ALA A 51 -18.79 8.08 -10.95
N GLU A 52 -17.82 7.70 -11.79
CA GLU A 52 -17.98 7.70 -13.24
C GLU A 52 -19.06 6.71 -13.69
N ARG A 53 -19.06 5.50 -13.14
CA ARG A 53 -20.05 4.46 -13.48
C ARG A 53 -21.47 4.85 -13.07
N ASN A 54 -21.62 5.54 -11.93
CA ASN A 54 -22.92 5.92 -11.38
C ASN A 54 -23.34 7.38 -11.75
N ARG A 55 -22.57 8.07 -12.61
CA ARG A 55 -22.80 9.46 -13.03
C ARG A 55 -23.00 10.43 -11.86
N VAL A 56 -22.24 10.23 -10.79
CA VAL A 56 -22.33 11.04 -9.57
C VAL A 56 -21.79 12.45 -9.85
N PRO A 57 -22.52 13.52 -9.51
CA PRO A 57 -22.02 14.88 -9.65
C PRO A 57 -20.80 15.11 -8.76
N ASN A 58 -19.91 16.01 -9.18
CA ASN A 58 -18.72 16.40 -8.41
C ASN A 58 -17.73 15.23 -8.15
N ARG A 59 -17.52 14.32 -9.12
CA ARG A 59 -16.62 13.16 -9.00
C ARG A 59 -15.24 13.50 -8.43
N LEU A 60 -14.66 14.63 -8.87
CA LEU A 60 -13.30 15.05 -8.47
C LEU A 60 -13.26 15.50 -7.02
N ALA A 61 -14.32 16.14 -6.53
CA ALA A 61 -14.42 16.57 -5.14
C ALA A 61 -14.46 15.36 -4.20
N TRP A 62 -15.27 14.33 -4.54
CA TRP A 62 -15.34 13.10 -3.76
C TRP A 62 -14.03 12.29 -3.79
N THR A 63 -13.38 12.25 -4.96
CA THR A 63 -12.08 11.60 -5.12
C THR A 63 -11.01 12.31 -4.28
N ALA A 64 -10.92 13.63 -4.38
CA ALA A 64 -9.96 14.44 -3.63
C ALA A 64 -10.22 14.39 -2.12
N ALA A 65 -11.49 14.45 -1.70
CA ALA A 65 -11.86 14.32 -0.30
C ALA A 65 -11.44 12.97 0.27
N THR A 66 -11.66 11.87 -0.48
CA THR A 66 -11.26 10.53 -0.07
C THR A 66 -9.74 10.40 0.04
N PHE A 67 -9.01 10.95 -0.93
CA PHE A 67 -7.54 10.95 -0.90
C PHE A 67 -6.99 11.75 0.27
N LEU A 68 -7.47 12.98 0.48
CA LEU A 68 -7.02 13.85 1.57
C LEU A 68 -7.39 13.28 2.94
N ALA A 69 -8.58 12.71 3.07
CA ALA A 69 -8.98 12.05 4.31
C ALA A 69 -8.14 10.79 4.59
N GLY A 70 -7.73 10.06 3.55
CA GLY A 70 -6.76 8.97 3.66
C GLY A 70 -5.37 9.45 4.07
N LEU A 71 -4.93 10.59 3.54
CA LEU A 71 -3.61 11.15 3.82
C LEU A 71 -3.50 11.74 5.24
N VAL A 72 -4.55 12.42 5.70
CA VAL A 72 -4.56 13.09 7.02
C VAL A 72 -5.09 12.17 8.12
N GLY A 73 -6.15 11.41 7.83
CA GLY A 73 -6.88 10.56 8.79
C GLY A 73 -6.57 9.06 8.66
N ASN A 74 -5.58 8.68 7.84
CA ASN A 74 -5.27 7.29 7.52
C ASN A 74 -6.51 6.51 7.04
N LEU A 75 -6.55 5.20 7.28
CA LEU A 75 -7.65 4.32 6.88
C LEU A 75 -8.99 4.74 7.46
N VAL A 76 -8.99 5.34 8.65
CA VAL A 76 -10.21 5.80 9.32
C VAL A 76 -10.79 6.99 8.58
N GLY A 77 -9.97 8.00 8.24
CA GLY A 77 -10.41 9.16 7.48
C GLY A 77 -10.91 8.78 6.08
N ALA A 78 -10.13 7.99 5.34
CA ALA A 78 -10.56 7.48 4.04
C ALA A 78 -11.88 6.68 4.15
N GLY A 79 -11.99 5.81 5.14
CA GLY A 79 -13.18 4.99 5.37
C GLY A 79 -14.44 5.83 5.67
N ILE A 80 -14.32 6.85 6.51
CA ILE A 80 -15.44 7.76 6.80
C ILE A 80 -15.92 8.46 5.53
N VAL A 81 -15.02 9.03 4.74
CA VAL A 81 -15.40 9.71 3.49
C VAL A 81 -15.96 8.73 2.46
N LEU A 82 -15.42 7.51 2.39
CA LEU A 82 -15.93 6.46 1.51
C LEU A 82 -17.38 6.08 1.87
N VAL A 83 -17.67 5.92 3.16
CA VAL A 83 -19.04 5.67 3.65
C VAL A 83 -19.95 6.85 3.30
N LEU A 84 -19.51 8.08 3.53
CA LEU A 84 -20.29 9.27 3.16
C LEU A 84 -20.56 9.33 1.66
N TYR A 85 -19.57 9.04 0.82
CA TYR A 85 -19.73 8.95 -0.64
C TYR A 85 -20.80 7.91 -1.02
N LEU A 86 -20.72 6.71 -0.45
CA LEU A 86 -21.66 5.62 -0.75
C LEU A 86 -23.10 5.93 -0.31
N VAL A 87 -23.28 6.64 0.82
CA VAL A 87 -24.61 6.92 1.38
C VAL A 87 -25.26 8.19 0.81
N VAL A 88 -24.44 9.22 0.53
CA VAL A 88 -24.90 10.55 0.14
C VAL A 88 -24.85 10.73 -1.37
N ALA A 89 -23.74 10.37 -2.00
CA ALA A 89 -23.47 10.70 -3.39
C ALA A 89 -23.95 9.62 -4.37
N ARG A 90 -23.82 8.35 -3.98
CA ARG A 90 -24.14 7.18 -4.81
C ARG A 90 -25.62 6.74 -4.73
N ARG A 91 -26.54 7.63 -4.37
CA ARG A 91 -27.98 7.33 -4.37
C ARG A 91 -28.55 7.19 -5.77
#